data_AF-A0A2P2IDR0-F1
#
_entry.id   AF-A0A2P2IDR0-F1
#
_cell.length_a   1.000
_cell.length_b   1.000
_cell.length_c   1.000
_cell.angle_alpha   90.00
_cell.angle_beta   90.00
_cell.angle_gamma   90.00
#
_symmetry.space_group_name_H-M   'P 1'
#
loop_
_entity.id
_entity.type
_entity.pdbx_description
1 polymer ?
#
loop_
_entity_poly.entity_id
_entity_poly.type
_entity_poly.pdbx_seq_one_letter_code
_entity_poly.pdbx_strand_id
1 'polypeptide(L)'
;LKLWESKSKSKFFKYVPAIVLLYLLVMLGSTFGIWTTDDAIKSTRGTLKNTLLPAMIFLMLLKSDLRQIKKLGGKMLLGFFAASITIGLGFIGSFAIFGKWLDPLAWKSFAALSGSWMGGTGNMAAIQGALNLPDSSMGYTLLIDSIDYSIWVMLLLALVPFGKIFNKFTGASTETLDRISAELSKNNEAKKEIEFVDIIFLLGLSLAMSSLAIVVSQYLPQTSFLTVSTWKVMIVTV
;
A
#
# COMPACT_ATOMS: atom_id res chain seq x y z
N LEU A 1 20.05 -2.87 4.00
CA LEU A 1 19.23 -2.90 5.24
C LEU A 1 18.67 -4.27 5.56
N LYS A 2 17.85 -4.92 4.72
CA LYS A 2 17.29 -6.26 5.03
C LYS A 2 18.35 -7.37 5.20
N LEU A 3 19.41 -7.36 4.38
CA LEU A 3 20.57 -8.24 4.55
C LEU A 3 21.34 -7.96 5.86
N TRP A 4 21.30 -6.71 6.33
CA TRP A 4 21.94 -6.32 7.58
C TRP A 4 21.07 -6.72 8.77
N GLU A 5 19.75 -6.53 8.69
CA GLU A 5 18.77 -7.06 9.64
C GLU A 5 18.88 -8.58 9.79
N SER A 6 18.98 -9.33 8.70
CA SER A 6 19.08 -10.79 8.76
C SER A 6 20.40 -11.31 9.33
N LYS A 7 21.50 -10.56 9.16
CA LYS A 7 22.83 -10.94 9.66
C LYS A 7 23.15 -10.35 11.04
N SER A 8 22.45 -9.30 11.46
CA SER A 8 22.68 -8.61 12.72
C SER A 8 21.96 -9.32 13.86
N LYS A 9 22.69 -9.67 14.93
CA LYS A 9 22.10 -10.18 16.19
C LYS A 9 21.51 -9.07 17.08
N SER A 10 21.44 -7.83 16.58
CA SER A 10 21.01 -6.68 17.38
C SER A 10 19.52 -6.73 17.67
N LYS A 11 19.16 -6.49 18.95
CA LYS A 11 17.76 -6.31 19.37
C LYS A 11 17.11 -5.06 18.75
N PHE A 12 17.89 -4.16 18.13
CA PHE A 12 17.38 -2.96 17.47
C PHE A 12 16.33 -3.27 16.41
N PHE A 13 16.59 -4.25 15.52
CA PHE A 13 15.65 -4.63 14.46
C PHE A 13 14.39 -5.35 14.97
N LYS A 14 14.36 -5.75 16.24
CA LYS A 14 13.13 -6.22 16.89
C LYS A 14 12.12 -5.09 17.09
N TYR A 15 12.61 -3.86 17.31
CA TYR A 15 11.77 -2.69 17.59
C TYR A 15 11.61 -1.78 16.38
N VAL A 16 12.63 -1.67 15.53
CA VAL A 16 12.60 -0.85 14.32
C VAL A 16 12.83 -1.74 13.09
N PRO A 17 11.77 -2.11 12.35
CA PRO A 17 11.90 -2.93 11.16
C PRO A 17 12.78 -2.26 10.10
N ALA A 18 13.56 -3.04 9.35
CA ALA A 18 14.49 -2.48 8.34
C ALA A 18 13.80 -1.62 7.27
N ILE A 19 12.54 -1.92 6.93
CA ILE A 19 11.76 -1.14 5.97
C ILE A 19 11.45 0.27 6.49
N VAL A 20 11.17 0.42 7.78
CA VAL A 20 10.90 1.72 8.42
C VAL A 20 12.16 2.57 8.42
N LEU A 21 13.30 1.97 8.76
CA LEU A 21 14.60 2.65 8.70
C LEU A 21 14.95 3.09 7.27
N LEU A 22 14.63 2.27 6.26
CA LEU A 22 14.82 2.64 4.85
C LEU A 22 14.02 3.91 4.51
N TYR A 23 12.73 3.95 4.84
CA TYR A 23 11.90 5.13 4.60
C TYR A 23 12.46 6.36 5.31
N LEU A 24 12.83 6.23 6.58
CA LEU A 24 13.37 7.35 7.36
C LEU A 24 14.67 7.89 6.78
N LEU A 25 15.60 7.02 6.37
CA LEU A 25 16.84 7.43 5.73
C LEU A 25 16.60 8.13 4.39
N VAL A 26 15.64 7.64 3.59
CA VAL A 26 15.28 8.26 2.30
C VAL A 26 14.58 9.63 2.50
N MET A 27 13.77 9.76 3.55
CA MET A 27 13.17 11.06 3.88
C MET A 27 14.21 12.04 4.41
N LEU A 28 15.06 11.63 5.34
CA LEU A 28 16.13 12.47 5.87
C LEU A 28 17.11 12.91 4.79
N GLY A 29 17.50 12.02 3.88
CA GLY A 29 18.35 12.42 2.76
C GLY A 29 17.68 13.43 1.84
N SER A 30 16.35 13.38 1.68
CA SER A 30 15.62 14.43 0.98
C SER A 30 15.65 15.76 1.74
N THR A 31 15.44 15.71 3.07
CA THR A 31 15.46 16.90 3.94
C THR A 31 16.83 17.57 3.99
N PHE A 32 17.91 16.78 3.98
CA PHE A 32 19.30 17.27 3.95
C PHE A 32 19.79 17.62 2.53
N GLY A 33 18.95 17.50 1.50
CA GLY A 33 19.30 17.86 0.13
C GLY A 33 20.25 16.89 -0.56
N ILE A 34 20.36 15.64 -0.08
CA ILE A 34 21.14 14.57 -0.74
C ILE A 34 20.58 14.24 -2.13
N TRP A 35 19.26 14.40 -2.31
CA TRP A 35 18.59 14.30 -3.61
C TRP A 35 17.51 15.38 -3.75
N THR A 36 17.30 15.82 -4.99
CA THR A 36 16.31 16.82 -5.39
C THR A 36 15.02 16.15 -5.88
N THR A 37 13.97 16.96 -6.04
CA THR A 37 12.71 16.52 -6.66
C THR A 37 12.46 17.28 -7.96
N ASP A 38 13.45 17.25 -8.86
CA ASP A 38 13.32 17.86 -10.18
C ASP A 38 12.44 17.02 -11.12
N ASP A 39 12.10 17.60 -12.26
CA ASP A 39 11.18 16.97 -13.22
C ASP A 39 11.79 15.74 -13.90
N ALA A 40 13.12 15.66 -14.02
CA ALA A 40 13.79 14.48 -14.55
C ALA A 40 13.65 13.29 -13.58
N ILE A 41 13.82 13.52 -12.28
CA ILE A 41 13.62 12.52 -11.23
C ILE A 41 12.15 12.10 -11.17
N LYS A 42 11.21 13.06 -11.22
CA LYS A 42 9.77 12.75 -11.24
C LYS A 42 9.38 11.91 -12.46
N SER A 43 9.86 12.27 -13.65
CA SER A 43 9.63 11.54 -14.89
C SER A 43 10.18 10.11 -14.81
N THR A 44 11.43 9.96 -14.40
CA THR A 44 12.07 8.66 -14.22
C THR A 44 11.32 7.79 -13.22
N ARG A 45 10.93 8.36 -12.06
CA ARG A 45 10.13 7.67 -11.06
C ARG A 45 8.77 7.23 -11.62
N GLY A 46 8.12 8.09 -12.39
CA GLY A 46 6.84 7.80 -13.05
C GLY A 46 6.96 6.62 -14.00
N THR A 47 7.96 6.63 -14.88
CA THR A 47 8.24 5.55 -15.83
C THR A 47 8.55 4.23 -15.11
N LEU A 48 9.46 4.25 -14.13
CA LEU A 48 9.80 3.07 -13.34
C LEU A 48 8.57 2.51 -12.62
N LYS A 49 7.78 3.35 -11.96
CA LYS A 49 6.55 2.92 -11.28
C LYS A 49 5.56 2.31 -12.26
N ASN A 50 5.33 2.94 -13.40
CA ASN A 50 4.34 2.49 -14.38
C ASN A 50 4.69 1.14 -15.01
N THR A 51 5.98 0.82 -15.15
CA THR A 51 6.47 -0.42 -15.76
C THR A 51 6.77 -1.51 -14.73
N LEU A 52 7.37 -1.17 -13.59
CA LEU A 52 7.77 -2.17 -12.59
C LEU A 52 6.62 -2.59 -11.68
N LEU A 53 5.68 -1.69 -11.35
CA LEU A 53 4.59 -2.04 -10.44
C LEU A 53 3.73 -3.19 -10.97
N PRO A 54 3.26 -3.20 -12.23
CA PRO A 54 2.48 -4.33 -12.74
C PRO A 54 3.31 -5.64 -12.81
N ALA A 55 4.60 -5.55 -13.16
CA ALA A 55 5.51 -6.70 -13.16
C ALA A 55 5.66 -7.32 -11.76
N MET A 56 5.82 -6.47 -10.73
CA MET A 56 5.92 -6.91 -9.34
C MET A 56 4.63 -7.55 -8.85
N ILE A 57 3.46 -6.98 -9.18
CA ILE A 57 2.15 -7.55 -8.85
C ILE A 57 2.01 -8.93 -9.49
N PHE A 58 2.30 -9.06 -10.79
CA PHE A 58 2.27 -10.34 -11.49
C PHE A 58 3.14 -11.40 -10.79
N LEU A 59 4.40 -11.10 -10.50
CA LEU A 59 5.31 -12.02 -9.81
C LEU A 59 4.83 -12.41 -8.41
N MET A 60 4.22 -11.48 -7.68
CA MET A 60 3.66 -11.74 -6.35
C MET A 60 2.46 -12.70 -6.44
N LEU A 61 1.66 -12.56 -7.49
CA LEU A 61 0.47 -13.37 -7.72
C LEU A 61 0.78 -14.76 -8.24
N LEU A 62 1.89 -14.97 -8.97
CA LEU A 62 2.36 -16.31 -9.33
C LEU A 62 2.55 -17.23 -8.12
N LYS A 63 2.93 -16.65 -6.97
CA LYS A 63 3.10 -17.37 -5.70
C LYS A 63 1.81 -17.44 -4.86
N SER A 64 0.79 -16.68 -5.24
CA SER A 64 -0.44 -16.56 -4.46
C SER A 64 -1.52 -17.46 -5.04
N ASP A 65 -2.08 -18.35 -4.23
CA ASP A 65 -3.25 -19.14 -4.64
C ASP A 65 -4.51 -18.25 -4.55
N LEU A 66 -4.84 -17.60 -5.67
CA LEU A 66 -6.05 -16.77 -5.80
C LEU A 66 -7.34 -17.52 -5.45
N ARG A 67 -7.35 -18.86 -5.56
CA ARG A 67 -8.51 -19.69 -5.17
C ARG A 67 -8.66 -19.75 -3.65
N GLN A 68 -7.55 -19.76 -2.90
CA GLN A 68 -7.58 -19.65 -1.44
C GLN A 68 -8.04 -18.25 -0.99
N ILE A 69 -7.61 -17.19 -1.68
CA ILE A 69 -8.08 -15.82 -1.40
C ILE A 69 -9.60 -15.71 -1.63
N LYS A 70 -10.14 -16.36 -2.67
CA LYS A 70 -11.60 -16.40 -2.89
C LYS A 70 -12.37 -17.02 -1.71
N LYS A 71 -11.79 -18.00 -1.00
CA LYS A 71 -12.41 -18.60 0.20
C LYS A 71 -12.54 -17.61 1.37
N LEU A 72 -11.70 -16.56 1.40
CA LEU A 72 -11.78 -15.46 2.38
C LEU A 72 -12.79 -14.37 1.97
N GLY A 73 -13.24 -14.36 0.71
CA GLY A 73 -13.87 -13.23 0.02
C GLY A 73 -14.90 -12.45 0.84
N GLY A 74 -15.98 -13.10 1.28
CA GLY A 74 -17.04 -12.41 2.04
C GLY A 74 -16.55 -11.76 3.34
N LYS A 75 -15.66 -12.45 4.09
CA LYS A 75 -15.11 -11.92 5.33
C LYS A 75 -14.11 -10.78 5.09
N MET A 76 -13.32 -10.86 4.01
CA MET A 76 -12.40 -9.78 3.63
C MET A 76 -13.12 -8.52 3.17
N LEU A 77 -14.19 -8.66 2.38
CA LEU A 77 -15.01 -7.53 1.96
C LEU A 77 -15.70 -6.87 3.15
N LEU A 78 -16.26 -7.65 4.08
CA LEU A 78 -16.81 -7.12 5.32
C LEU A 78 -15.75 -6.36 6.13
N GLY A 79 -14.54 -6.93 6.27
CA GLY A 79 -13.42 -6.26 6.93
C GLY A 79 -13.03 -4.95 6.24
N PHE A 80 -13.02 -4.93 4.91
CA PHE A 80 -12.77 -3.71 4.12
C PHE A 80 -13.83 -2.65 4.40
N PHE A 81 -15.12 -2.96 4.25
CA PHE A 81 -16.18 -1.97 4.49
C PHE A 81 -16.22 -1.52 5.95
N ALA A 82 -16.03 -2.43 6.91
CA ALA A 82 -15.94 -2.06 8.32
C ALA A 82 -14.78 -1.09 8.57
N ALA A 83 -13.59 -1.37 8.02
CA ALA A 83 -12.44 -0.47 8.13
C ALA A 83 -12.68 0.88 7.43
N SER A 84 -13.26 0.90 6.23
CA SER A 84 -13.57 2.14 5.53
C SER A 84 -14.56 3.01 6.31
N ILE A 85 -15.62 2.40 6.87
CA ILE A 85 -16.61 3.11 7.68
C ILE A 85 -15.97 3.66 8.95
N THR A 86 -15.17 2.87 9.67
CA THR A 86 -14.53 3.35 10.91
C THR A 86 -13.50 4.45 10.64
N ILE A 87 -12.74 4.37 9.54
CA ILE A 87 -11.85 5.44 9.09
C ILE A 87 -12.67 6.71 8.81
N GLY A 88 -13.75 6.62 8.03
CA GLY A 88 -14.61 7.75 7.71
C GLY A 88 -15.20 8.40 8.97
N LEU A 89 -15.72 7.59 9.89
CA LEU A 89 -16.22 8.06 11.19
C LEU A 89 -15.11 8.68 12.04
N GLY A 90 -13.88 8.15 11.98
CA GLY A 90 -12.71 8.73 12.65
C GLY A 90 -12.40 10.14 12.15
N PHE A 91 -12.40 10.36 10.84
CA PHE A 91 -12.21 11.69 10.25
C PHE A 91 -13.33 12.66 10.62
N ILE A 92 -14.59 12.21 10.55
CA ILE A 92 -15.76 13.03 10.93
C ILE A 92 -15.70 13.40 12.42
N GLY A 93 -15.42 12.42 13.29
CA GLY A 93 -15.33 12.62 14.73
C GLY A 93 -14.17 13.54 15.11
N SER A 94 -12.99 13.33 14.50
CA SER A 94 -11.83 14.21 14.70
C SER A 94 -12.14 15.65 14.28
N PHE A 95 -12.76 15.84 13.11
CA PHE A 95 -13.18 17.18 12.67
C PHE A 95 -14.26 17.79 13.57
N ALA A 96 -15.20 16.99 14.08
CA ALA A 96 -16.23 17.49 15.01
C ALA A 96 -15.62 17.99 16.33
N ILE A 97 -14.55 17.34 16.82
CA ILE A 97 -13.85 17.74 18.04
C ILE A 97 -12.95 18.96 17.77
N PHE A 98 -12.12 18.89 16.73
CA PHE A 98 -11.04 19.85 16.50
C PHE A 98 -11.34 20.96 15.48
N GLY A 99 -12.38 20.81 14.67
CA GLY A 99 -12.66 21.68 13.52
C GLY A 99 -12.90 23.14 13.88
N LYS A 100 -13.27 23.44 15.13
CA LYS A 100 -13.41 24.84 15.61
C LYS A 100 -12.09 25.60 15.67
N TRP A 101 -10.95 24.90 15.77
CA TRP A 101 -9.61 25.49 15.79
C TRP A 101 -8.93 25.45 14.42
N LEU A 102 -9.61 24.92 13.40
CA LEU A 102 -9.09 24.78 12.05
C LEU A 102 -9.71 25.83 11.13
N ASP A 103 -9.10 25.95 9.94
CA ASP A 103 -9.67 26.78 8.88
C ASP A 103 -11.12 26.34 8.56
N PRO A 104 -12.06 27.26 8.29
CA PRO A 104 -13.45 26.93 7.97
C PRO A 104 -13.61 25.95 6.79
N LEU A 105 -12.64 25.88 5.88
CA LEU A 105 -12.62 24.97 4.73
C LEU A 105 -11.80 23.69 4.97
N ALA A 106 -11.22 23.51 6.16
CA ALA A 106 -10.39 22.34 6.50
C ALA A 106 -11.15 21.01 6.36
N TRP A 107 -12.48 21.01 6.45
CA TRP A 107 -13.29 19.81 6.21
C TRP A 107 -13.05 19.21 4.81
N LYS A 108 -12.70 20.05 3.81
CA LYS A 108 -12.35 19.57 2.46
C LYS A 108 -11.02 18.82 2.44
N SER A 109 -10.02 19.31 3.18
CA SER A 109 -8.74 18.60 3.37
C SER A 109 -8.94 17.30 4.12
N PHE A 110 -9.79 17.27 5.16
CA PHE A 110 -10.13 16.05 5.89
C PHE A 110 -10.87 15.04 5.00
N ALA A 111 -11.79 15.50 4.15
CA ALA A 111 -12.46 14.66 3.18
C ALA A 111 -11.46 14.06 2.19
N ALA A 112 -10.57 14.87 1.61
CA ALA A 112 -9.53 14.38 0.71
C ALA A 112 -8.62 13.36 1.41
N LEU A 113 -8.14 13.68 2.62
CA LEU A 113 -7.30 12.81 3.44
C LEU A 113 -8.00 11.47 3.69
N SER A 114 -9.28 11.47 4.09
CA SER A 114 -10.05 10.23 4.27
C SER A 114 -10.09 9.34 3.01
N GLY A 115 -10.13 9.95 1.82
CA GLY A 115 -10.02 9.24 0.55
C GLY A 115 -8.69 8.51 0.39
N SER A 116 -7.59 9.14 0.82
CA SER A 116 -6.26 8.50 0.82
C SER A 116 -6.21 7.28 1.73
N TRP A 117 -6.78 7.37 2.92
CA TRP A 117 -6.75 6.28 3.89
C TRP A 117 -7.71 5.14 3.55
N MET A 118 -8.74 5.39 2.74
CA MET A 118 -9.67 4.36 2.24
C MET A 118 -9.23 3.70 0.92
N GLY A 119 -8.49 4.40 0.05
CA GLY A 119 -8.11 3.85 -1.26
C GLY A 119 -6.95 4.55 -1.97
N GLY A 120 -6.14 5.30 -1.23
CA GLY A 120 -4.88 5.89 -1.68
C GLY A 120 -5.01 7.23 -2.40
N THR A 121 -3.88 7.72 -2.89
CA THR A 121 -3.75 9.05 -3.47
C THR A 121 -4.65 9.31 -4.69
N GLY A 122 -5.07 8.26 -5.41
CA GLY A 122 -6.05 8.38 -6.49
C GLY A 122 -7.43 8.83 -5.99
N ASN A 123 -7.91 8.23 -4.89
CA ASN A 123 -9.17 8.63 -4.27
C ASN A 123 -9.05 10.03 -3.66
N MET A 124 -7.91 10.37 -3.05
CA MET A 124 -7.63 11.72 -2.56
C MET A 124 -7.77 12.77 -3.68
N ALA A 125 -7.16 12.52 -4.85
CA ALA A 125 -7.22 13.41 -6.01
C ALA A 125 -8.65 13.54 -6.58
N ALA A 126 -9.42 12.45 -6.60
CA ALA A 126 -10.81 12.49 -7.02
C ALA A 126 -11.66 13.38 -6.09
N ILE A 127 -11.46 13.28 -4.77
CA ILE A 127 -12.14 14.13 -3.79
C ILE A 127 -11.68 15.60 -3.90
N GLN A 128 -10.39 15.83 -4.13
CA GLN A 128 -9.85 17.17 -4.37
C GLN A 128 -10.61 17.86 -5.52
N GLY A 129 -10.76 17.16 -6.65
CA GLY A 129 -11.51 17.65 -7.80
C GLY A 129 -13.00 17.84 -7.50
N ALA A 130 -13.64 16.89 -6.83
CA ALA A 130 -15.07 16.96 -6.51
C ALA A 130 -15.41 18.14 -5.56
N LEU A 131 -14.52 18.46 -4.62
CA LEU A 131 -14.75 19.53 -3.63
C LEU A 131 -14.14 20.88 -4.03
N ASN A 132 -13.47 20.95 -5.18
CA ASN A 132 -12.66 22.10 -5.60
C ASN A 132 -11.73 22.56 -4.46
N LEU A 133 -10.98 21.60 -3.88
CA LEU A 133 -10.00 21.90 -2.84
C LEU A 133 -8.79 22.59 -3.49
N PRO A 134 -8.39 23.80 -3.03
CA PRO A 134 -7.24 24.52 -3.59
C PRO A 134 -5.95 23.70 -3.55
N ASP A 135 -5.10 23.84 -4.56
CA ASP A 135 -3.84 23.10 -4.67
C ASP A 135 -2.88 23.36 -3.50
N SER A 136 -2.88 24.57 -2.94
CA SER A 136 -2.10 24.89 -1.74
C SER A 136 -2.55 24.07 -0.53
N SER A 137 -3.87 23.98 -0.29
CA SER A 137 -4.45 23.14 0.76
C SER A 137 -4.23 21.65 0.51
N MET A 138 -4.24 21.22 -0.76
CA MET A 138 -3.90 19.85 -1.14
C MET A 138 -2.42 19.55 -0.87
N GLY A 139 -1.51 20.50 -1.12
CA GLY A 139 -0.08 20.37 -0.81
C GLY A 139 0.16 20.09 0.68
N TYR A 140 -0.50 20.82 1.57
CA TYR A 140 -0.46 20.54 3.01
C TYR A 140 -1.08 19.19 3.37
N THR A 141 -2.18 18.82 2.71
CA THR A 141 -2.87 17.53 2.92
C THR A 141 -1.95 16.35 2.59
N LEU A 142 -1.26 16.42 1.45
CA LEU A 142 -0.30 15.39 1.01
C LEU A 142 0.93 15.30 1.94
N LEU A 143 1.39 16.44 2.45
CA LEU A 143 2.50 16.48 3.40
C LEU A 143 2.12 15.73 4.69
N ILE A 144 0.96 16.06 5.27
CA ILE A 144 0.46 15.39 6.48
C ILE A 144 0.20 13.92 6.23
N ASP A 145 -0.45 13.55 5.11
CA ASP A 145 -0.68 12.15 4.73
C ASP A 145 0.62 11.32 4.72
N SER A 146 1.69 11.90 4.17
CA SER A 146 3.00 11.23 4.08
C SER A 146 3.66 11.03 5.45
N ILE A 147 3.53 12.02 6.34
CA ILE A 147 4.06 11.98 7.70
C ILE A 147 3.27 10.94 8.52
N ASP A 148 1.95 11.05 8.50
CA ASP A 148 1.05 10.17 9.24
C ASP A 148 1.20 8.73 8.78
N TYR A 149 1.28 8.48 7.47
CA TYR A 149 1.57 7.14 6.94
C TYR A 149 2.87 6.57 7.49
N SER A 150 3.93 7.38 7.52
CA SER A 150 5.25 6.94 8.00
C SER A 150 5.25 6.55 9.48
N ILE A 151 4.56 7.35 10.30
CA ILE A 151 4.41 7.09 11.75
C ILE A 151 3.48 5.89 11.97
N TRP A 152 2.36 5.84 11.23
CA TRP A 152 1.34 4.82 11.38
C TRP A 152 1.85 3.43 11.02
N VAL A 153 2.61 3.28 9.94
CA VAL A 153 3.23 2.00 9.58
C VAL A 153 4.16 1.51 10.69
N MET A 154 4.93 2.41 11.31
CA MET A 154 5.78 2.05 12.46
C MET A 154 4.94 1.55 13.64
N LEU A 155 3.85 2.24 13.96
CA LEU A 155 2.93 1.85 15.03
C LEU A 155 2.24 0.51 14.75
N LEU A 156 1.75 0.28 13.52
CA LEU A 156 1.16 -1.00 13.11
C LEU A 156 2.16 -2.14 13.29
N LEU A 157 3.39 -1.98 12.81
CA LEU A 157 4.43 -3.00 12.92
C LEU A 157 4.82 -3.25 14.39
N ALA A 158 4.82 -2.22 15.23
CA ALA A 158 5.02 -2.37 16.67
C ALA A 158 3.88 -3.14 17.36
N LEU A 159 2.65 -3.06 16.83
CA LEU A 159 1.48 -3.76 17.35
C LEU A 159 1.36 -5.22 16.87
N VAL A 160 2.04 -5.61 15.78
CA VAL A 160 1.99 -6.99 15.24
C VAL A 160 2.20 -8.08 16.30
N PRO A 161 3.19 -8.01 17.21
CA PRO A 161 3.40 -9.04 18.24
C PRO A 161 2.25 -9.19 19.23
N PHE A 162 1.43 -8.15 19.39
CA PHE A 162 0.30 -8.12 20.33
C PHE A 162 -0.99 -8.68 19.74
N GLY A 163 -0.99 -9.10 18.47
CA GLY A 163 -2.18 -9.61 17.78
C GLY A 163 -2.89 -10.75 18.53
N LYS A 164 -2.15 -11.68 19.13
CA LYS A 164 -2.75 -12.79 19.92
C LYS A 164 -3.52 -12.29 21.14
N ILE A 165 -3.01 -11.26 21.82
CA ILE A 165 -3.65 -10.67 23.00
C ILE A 165 -4.93 -9.97 22.57
N PHE A 166 -4.86 -9.20 21.48
CA PHE A 166 -6.03 -8.50 20.93
C PHE A 166 -7.12 -9.47 20.47
N ASN A 167 -6.77 -10.57 19.81
CA ASN A 167 -7.73 -11.60 19.38
C ASN A 167 -8.42 -12.26 20.58
N LYS A 168 -7.67 -12.55 21.66
CA LYS A 168 -8.25 -13.08 22.90
C LYS A 168 -9.19 -12.08 23.57
N PHE A 169 -8.82 -10.80 23.60
CA PHE A 169 -9.64 -9.73 24.17
C PHE A 169 -10.95 -9.53 23.40
N THR A 170 -10.91 -9.58 22.08
CA THR A 170 -12.09 -9.39 21.21
C THR A 170 -12.91 -10.66 20.98
N GLY A 171 -12.39 -11.83 21.39
CA GLY A 171 -13.00 -13.13 21.06
C GLY A 171 -12.92 -13.49 19.57
N ALA A 172 -12.04 -12.83 18.80
CA ALA A 172 -11.92 -13.04 17.37
C ALA A 172 -11.31 -14.43 17.06
N SER A 173 -12.01 -15.23 16.26
CA SER A 173 -11.49 -16.50 15.73
C SER A 173 -10.52 -16.25 14.58
N THR A 174 -9.30 -16.79 14.71
CA THR A 174 -8.27 -16.79 13.65
C THR A 174 -8.18 -18.08 12.88
N GLU A 175 -9.04 -19.07 13.16
CA GLU A 175 -8.93 -20.44 12.63
C GLU A 175 -8.83 -20.50 11.09
N THR A 176 -9.64 -19.69 10.39
CA THR A 176 -9.60 -19.62 8.93
C THR A 176 -8.28 -19.03 8.42
N LEU A 177 -7.76 -17.99 9.09
CA LEU A 177 -6.49 -17.34 8.73
C LEU A 177 -5.30 -18.24 9.05
N ASP A 178 -5.32 -18.92 10.20
CA ASP A 178 -4.27 -19.84 10.64
C ASP A 178 -4.19 -21.04 9.70
N ARG A 179 -5.33 -21.62 9.29
CA ARG A 179 -5.37 -22.72 8.31
C ARG A 179 -4.77 -22.31 6.97
N ILE A 180 -5.15 -21.15 6.44
CA ILE A 180 -4.62 -20.65 5.16
C ILE A 180 -3.13 -20.35 5.29
N SER A 181 -2.70 -19.76 6.41
CA SER A 181 -1.28 -19.49 6.68
C SER A 181 -0.45 -20.77 6.79
N ALA A 182 -1.02 -21.83 7.37
CA ALA A 182 -0.39 -23.15 7.47
C ALA A 182 -0.31 -23.85 6.09
N GLU A 183 -1.36 -23.79 5.27
CA GLU A 183 -1.36 -24.31 3.89
C GLU A 183 -0.31 -23.58 3.03
N LEU A 184 -0.22 -22.25 3.13
CA LEU A 184 0.81 -21.45 2.45
C LEU A 184 2.22 -21.78 2.93
N SER A 185 2.42 -22.00 4.23
CA SER A 185 3.73 -22.39 4.78
C SER A 185 4.16 -23.78 4.29
N LYS A 186 3.24 -24.75 4.27
CA LYS A 186 3.50 -26.11 3.79
C LYS A 186 3.84 -26.16 2.30
N ASN A 187 3.14 -25.36 1.48
CA ASN A 187 3.46 -25.22 0.05
C ASN A 187 4.82 -24.55 -0.20
N ASN A 188 5.35 -23.78 0.77
CA ASN A 188 6.67 -23.16 0.67
C ASN A 188 7.83 -24.13 0.97
N GLU A 189 7.59 -25.26 1.64
CA GLU A 189 8.62 -26.25 1.98
C GLU A 189 8.97 -27.17 0.80
N ALA A 190 8.08 -27.34 -0.18
CA ALA A 190 8.29 -28.16 -1.38
C ALA A 190 9.00 -27.39 -2.53
N LYS A 191 9.99 -26.53 -2.22
CA LYS A 191 10.63 -25.68 -3.23
C LYS A 191 11.78 -26.37 -3.96
N LYS A 192 11.69 -26.34 -5.30
CA LYS A 192 12.87 -26.41 -6.18
C LYS A 192 13.76 -25.20 -5.90
N GLU A 193 15.08 -25.40 -5.86
CA GLU A 193 16.02 -24.27 -5.83
C GLU A 193 15.81 -23.40 -7.07
N ILE A 194 15.75 -22.08 -6.88
CA ILE A 194 15.59 -21.13 -7.99
C ILE A 194 16.96 -20.93 -8.62
N GLU A 195 17.12 -21.35 -9.87
CA GLU A 195 18.36 -21.18 -10.62
C GLU A 195 18.43 -19.78 -11.25
N PHE A 196 19.63 -19.38 -11.68
CA PHE A 196 19.83 -18.09 -12.36
C PHE A 196 18.94 -17.94 -13.60
N VAL A 197 18.76 -19.03 -14.35
CA VAL A 197 17.89 -19.06 -15.53
C VAL A 197 16.44 -18.76 -15.16
N ASP A 198 15.94 -19.30 -14.04
CA ASP A 198 14.58 -19.03 -13.56
C ASP A 198 14.40 -17.54 -13.22
N ILE A 199 15.42 -16.91 -12.63
CA ILE A 199 15.37 -15.47 -12.29
C ILE A 199 15.26 -14.63 -13.56
N ILE A 200 16.12 -14.90 -14.55
CA ILE A 200 16.11 -14.16 -15.83
C ILE A 200 14.79 -14.39 -16.57
N PHE A 201 14.30 -15.63 -16.60
CA PHE A 201 13.02 -15.97 -17.20
C PHE A 201 11.85 -15.25 -16.52
N LEU A 202 11.76 -15.32 -15.19
CA LEU A 202 10.71 -14.65 -14.42
C LEU A 202 10.76 -13.14 -14.58
N LEU A 203 11.96 -12.54 -14.61
CA LEU A 203 12.13 -11.11 -14.84
C LEU A 203 11.63 -10.74 -16.25
N GLY A 204 12.07 -11.44 -17.29
CA GLY A 204 11.63 -11.21 -18.66
C GLY A 204 10.12 -11.39 -18.82
N LEU A 205 9.55 -12.47 -18.27
CA LEU A 205 8.11 -12.75 -18.31
C LEU A 205 7.32 -11.64 -17.59
N SER A 206 7.76 -11.21 -16.42
CA SER A 206 7.06 -10.16 -15.66
C SER A 206 7.06 -8.81 -16.37
N LEU A 207 8.17 -8.45 -17.04
CA LEU A 207 8.28 -7.22 -17.81
C LEU A 207 7.45 -7.31 -19.10
N ALA A 208 7.42 -8.47 -19.76
CA ALA A 208 6.57 -8.71 -20.92
C ALA A 208 5.08 -8.59 -20.56
N MET A 209 4.65 -9.20 -19.46
CA MET A 209 3.29 -9.08 -18.95
C MET A 209 2.94 -7.65 -18.55
N SER A 210 3.86 -6.92 -17.93
CA SER A 210 3.67 -5.51 -17.62
C SER A 210 3.49 -4.65 -18.88
N SER A 211 4.34 -4.85 -19.89
CA SER A 211 4.23 -4.17 -21.18
C SER A 211 2.89 -4.46 -21.86
N LEU A 212 2.49 -5.74 -21.89
CA LEU A 212 1.19 -6.16 -22.41
C LEU A 212 0.04 -5.47 -21.67
N ALA A 213 0.08 -5.46 -20.34
CA ALA A 213 -0.94 -4.81 -19.52
C ALA A 213 -1.02 -3.30 -19.80
N ILE A 214 0.12 -2.62 -19.97
CA ILE A 214 0.17 -1.20 -20.36
C ILE A 214 -0.52 -1.00 -21.71
N VAL A 215 -0.14 -1.77 -22.73
CA VAL A 215 -0.71 -1.62 -24.08
C VAL A 215 -2.21 -1.92 -24.08
N VAL A 216 -2.63 -3.05 -23.53
CA VAL A 216 -4.05 -3.46 -23.51
C VAL A 216 -4.89 -2.46 -22.71
N SER A 217 -4.39 -1.96 -21.58
CA SER A 217 -5.14 -1.01 -20.75
C SER A 217 -5.50 0.30 -21.45
N GLN A 218 -4.76 0.70 -22.49
CA GLN A 218 -5.05 1.92 -23.26
C GLN A 218 -6.26 1.77 -24.20
N TYR A 219 -6.58 0.54 -24.61
CA TYR A 219 -7.72 0.25 -25.49
C TYR A 219 -9.01 -0.07 -24.73
N LEU A 220 -8.95 -0.17 -23.40
CA LEU A 220 -10.11 -0.47 -22.57
C LEU A 220 -10.90 0.79 -22.20
N PRO A 221 -12.22 0.68 -22.01
CA PRO A 221 -13.08 1.83 -21.71
C PRO A 221 -12.67 2.47 -20.39
N GLN A 222 -12.50 3.79 -20.41
CA GLN A 222 -12.13 4.57 -19.24
C GLN A 222 -13.35 5.28 -18.66
N THR A 223 -13.52 5.19 -17.35
CA THR A 223 -14.54 5.93 -16.60
C THR A 223 -13.87 6.67 -15.44
N SER A 224 -14.63 7.49 -14.72
CA SER A 224 -14.15 8.14 -13.49
C SER A 224 -13.66 7.14 -12.42
N PHE A 225 -14.05 5.87 -12.52
CA PHE A 225 -13.64 4.80 -11.60
C PHE A 225 -12.67 3.79 -12.24
N LEU A 226 -12.87 3.48 -13.52
CA LEU A 226 -12.04 2.54 -14.28
C LEU A 226 -11.00 3.32 -15.09
N THR A 227 -9.85 3.55 -14.46
CA THR A 227 -8.72 4.23 -15.10
C THR A 227 -7.79 3.24 -15.81
N VAL A 228 -6.91 3.74 -16.68
CA VAL A 228 -5.80 2.94 -17.26
C VAL A 228 -5.01 2.21 -16.17
N SER A 229 -4.74 2.88 -15.04
CA SER A 229 -4.04 2.27 -13.90
C SER A 229 -4.84 1.12 -13.28
N THR A 230 -6.17 1.28 -13.15
CA THR A 230 -7.07 0.23 -12.66
C THR A 230 -7.04 -0.99 -13.58
N TRP A 231 -7.12 -0.77 -14.89
CA TRP A 231 -7.03 -1.82 -15.90
C TRP A 231 -5.69 -2.55 -15.88
N LYS A 232 -4.56 -1.82 -15.81
CA LYS A 232 -3.22 -2.44 -15.70
C LYS A 232 -3.14 -3.43 -14.55
N VAL A 233 -3.63 -3.03 -13.36
CA VAL A 233 -3.62 -3.89 -12.17
C VAL A 233 -4.53 -5.10 -12.37
N MET A 234 -5.75 -4.92 -12.88
CA MET A 234 -6.66 -6.04 -13.12
C MET A 234 -6.08 -7.05 -14.12
N ILE A 235 -5.48 -6.59 -15.21
CA ILE A 235 -4.90 -7.48 -16.25
C ILE A 235 -3.78 -8.35 -15.68
N VAL A 236 -2.87 -7.79 -14.87
CA VAL A 236 -1.78 -8.58 -14.26
C VAL A 236 -2.23 -9.42 -13.07
N THR A 237 -3.50 -9.28 -12.66
CA THR A 237 -4.07 -10.00 -11.51
C THR A 237 -4.90 -11.23 -11.90
N VAL A 238 -5.34 -11.32 -13.16
CA VAL A 238 -6.11 -12.44 -13.72
C VAL A 238 -5.16 -13.51 -14.26
#